data_AF-A0A534BXY2-F1
#
_entry.id   AF-A0A534BXY2-F1
#
_cell.length_a   1.000
_cell.length_b   1.000
_cell.length_c   1.000
_cell.angle_alpha   90.00
_cell.angle_beta   90.00
_cell.angle_gamma   90.00
#
_symmetry.space_group_name_H-M   'P 1'
#
loop_
_entity.id
_entity.type
_entity.pdbx_description
1 polymer ?
#
loop_
_entity_poly.entity_id
_entity_poly.type
_entity_poly.pdbx_seq_one_letter_code
_entity_poly.pdbx_strand_id
1 'polypeptide(L)'
;MIATPGPPNVETLTVDAGPTGGVNTAFVSVQICVPGTMTCQTIDHIEVDTGSTGLRILADVPFTLTLPQATNGSGGPPMTECLQFADGSSYGSLRVADITLPGSGEHAANLIVQLIGDSTYPVPTGTITGQSACPGITENTVQAFGANGILGVGPFAQDCGGGCAAPNPPLAGVYYNCASPSTCVDANASLAQQVPNPVTLFATDNNGVIVELPAVGSAGTTTATGSLVFGIGTRTNNALGMATVLPEDPNSGFITATYKGTAYAAG
;
A
#
# COMPACT_ATOMS: atom_id res chain seq x y z
N MET A 1 0.28 2.01 27.05
CA MET A 1 1.39 2.93 26.75
C MET A 1 1.77 2.67 25.31
N ILE A 2 2.11 3.70 24.55
CA ILE A 2 2.58 3.54 23.17
C ILE A 2 3.88 2.72 23.20
N ALA A 3 4.01 1.74 22.32
CA ALA A 3 5.23 0.99 22.11
C ALA A 3 6.38 1.94 21.79
N THR A 4 7.60 1.61 22.22
CA THR A 4 8.77 2.43 21.86
C THR A 4 9.27 2.00 20.49
N PRO A 5 9.41 2.93 19.51
CA PRO A 5 9.99 2.61 18.21
C PRO A 5 11.36 1.97 18.33
N GLY A 6 11.59 0.96 17.49
CA GLY A 6 12.79 0.14 17.53
C GLY A 6 12.50 -1.33 17.22
N PRO A 7 13.57 -2.12 17.02
CA PRO A 7 13.44 -3.54 16.78
C PRO A 7 12.89 -4.26 18.02
N PRO A 8 12.18 -5.39 17.81
CA PRO A 8 12.09 -6.11 16.55
C PRO A 8 10.88 -5.76 15.65
N ASN A 9 9.93 -4.93 16.08
CA ASN A 9 8.63 -4.82 15.40
C ASN A 9 7.92 -3.46 15.49
N VAL A 10 8.58 -2.41 15.99
CA VAL A 10 7.94 -1.10 16.22
C VAL A 10 8.54 -0.05 15.29
N GLU A 11 7.76 0.41 14.33
CA GLU A 11 8.13 1.50 13.44
C GLU A 11 7.69 2.85 13.99
N THR A 12 8.46 3.91 13.70
CA THR A 12 8.07 5.26 14.09
C THR A 12 6.94 5.74 13.18
N LEU A 13 5.83 6.15 13.77
CA LEU A 13 4.71 6.75 13.06
C LEU A 13 4.66 8.24 13.35
N THR A 14 4.70 9.09 12.33
CA THR A 14 4.63 10.55 12.49
C THR A 14 3.36 11.08 11.87
N VAL A 15 2.59 11.86 12.61
CA VAL A 15 1.46 12.62 12.09
C VAL A 15 1.87 14.08 12.03
N ASP A 16 1.94 14.65 10.83
CA ASP A 16 2.21 16.06 10.59
C ASP A 16 1.59 16.54 9.27
N ALA A 17 2.09 17.64 8.72
CA ALA A 17 1.56 18.25 7.51
C ALA A 17 2.00 17.56 6.21
N GLY A 18 2.93 16.61 6.28
CA GLY A 18 3.46 15.92 5.11
C GLY A 18 4.10 16.85 4.07
N PRO A 19 4.39 16.33 2.87
CA PRO A 19 5.09 17.07 1.83
C PRO A 19 4.29 18.23 1.21
N THR A 20 2.95 18.25 1.34
CA THR A 20 2.08 19.22 0.66
C THR A 20 1.25 20.09 1.60
N GLY A 21 1.40 19.98 2.91
CA GLY A 21 0.63 20.77 3.88
C GLY A 21 -0.75 20.18 4.20
N GLY A 22 -0.90 18.86 4.14
CA GLY A 22 -2.09 18.12 4.56
C GLY A 22 -2.34 18.18 6.07
N VAL A 23 -3.36 17.46 6.54
CA VAL A 23 -3.71 17.39 7.97
C VAL A 23 -4.03 15.96 8.37
N ASN A 24 -3.57 15.56 9.55
CA ASN A 24 -3.92 14.29 10.21
C ASN A 24 -3.51 13.01 9.44
N THR A 25 -2.55 13.09 8.53
CA THR A 25 -2.01 11.91 7.84
C THR A 25 -0.87 11.31 8.65
N ALA A 26 -0.87 9.98 8.81
CA ALA A 26 0.17 9.26 9.51
C ALA A 26 1.20 8.72 8.52
N PHE A 27 2.47 8.90 8.82
CA PHE A 27 3.58 8.62 7.92
C PHE A 27 4.63 7.73 8.55
N VAL A 28 5.26 6.90 7.72
CA VAL A 28 6.47 6.14 8.04
C VAL A 28 7.57 6.44 7.02
N SER A 29 8.78 5.96 7.32
CA SER A 29 9.85 5.86 6.32
C SER A 29 9.99 4.41 5.86
N VAL A 30 10.22 4.19 4.58
CA VAL A 30 10.44 2.87 3.99
C VAL A 30 11.78 2.89 3.25
N GLN A 31 12.68 1.98 3.61
CA GLN A 31 13.86 1.71 2.80
C GLN A 31 13.48 0.73 1.69
N ILE A 32 13.77 1.11 0.45
CA ILE A 32 13.50 0.34 -0.75
C ILE A 32 14.84 0.00 -1.39
N CYS A 33 15.01 -1.24 -1.84
CA CYS A 33 16.24 -1.72 -2.45
C CYS A 33 15.98 -2.38 -3.80
N VAL A 34 16.96 -2.29 -4.70
CA VAL A 34 16.99 -3.17 -5.88
C VAL A 34 17.11 -4.62 -5.39
N PRO A 35 16.23 -5.55 -5.82
CA PRO A 35 16.14 -6.89 -5.24
C PRO A 35 17.47 -7.64 -5.16
N GLY A 36 17.76 -8.22 -3.99
CA GLY A 36 18.96 -9.02 -3.72
C GLY A 36 20.25 -8.20 -3.65
N THR A 37 20.17 -6.87 -3.53
CA THR A 37 21.33 -5.98 -3.45
C THR A 37 21.29 -5.06 -2.23
N MET A 38 22.37 -4.31 -2.01
CA MET A 38 22.42 -3.22 -1.02
C MET A 38 22.20 -1.83 -1.65
N THR A 39 21.79 -1.76 -2.92
CA THR A 39 21.48 -0.50 -3.58
C THR A 39 20.09 -0.06 -3.15
N CYS A 40 20.06 0.76 -2.10
CA CYS A 40 18.83 1.14 -1.41
C CYS A 40 18.66 2.66 -1.30
N GLN A 41 17.42 3.08 -1.16
CA GLN A 41 17.03 4.45 -0.86
C GLN A 41 15.90 4.42 0.18
N THR A 42 16.01 5.26 1.21
CA THR A 42 14.91 5.49 2.14
C THR A 42 14.05 6.64 1.64
N ILE A 43 12.74 6.41 1.59
CA ILE A 43 11.73 7.42 1.31
C ILE A 43 10.96 7.66 2.60
N ASP A 44 10.91 8.89 3.05
CA ASP A 44 10.11 9.33 4.19
C ASP A 44 8.71 9.75 3.74
N HIS A 45 7.83 10.05 4.69
CA HIS A 45 6.47 10.51 4.41
C HIS A 45 5.68 9.60 3.45
N ILE A 46 5.85 8.30 3.63
CA ILE A 46 4.97 7.27 3.07
C ILE A 46 3.76 7.16 3.99
N GLU A 47 2.57 7.45 3.47
CA GLU A 47 1.32 7.39 4.21
C GLU A 47 1.04 5.95 4.68
N VAL A 48 0.62 5.77 5.92
CA VAL A 48 0.12 4.50 6.44
C VAL A 48 -1.38 4.45 6.24
N ASP A 49 -1.83 3.56 5.36
CA ASP A 49 -3.24 3.44 5.02
C ASP A 49 -3.81 2.08 5.37
N THR A 50 -4.77 2.08 6.29
CA THR A 50 -5.48 0.87 6.74
C THR A 50 -6.64 0.48 5.82
N GLY A 51 -7.01 1.36 4.87
CA GLY A 51 -8.07 1.15 3.88
C GLY A 51 -7.57 0.61 2.53
N SER A 52 -6.26 0.55 2.30
CA SER A 52 -5.67 -0.02 1.08
C SER A 52 -4.66 -1.13 1.38
N THR A 53 -4.19 -1.77 0.32
CA THR A 53 -3.23 -2.89 0.38
C THR A 53 -2.07 -2.62 -0.54
N GLY A 54 -0.84 -2.76 -0.05
CA GLY A 54 0.36 -2.71 -0.88
C GLY A 54 1.20 -1.45 -0.74
N LEU A 55 2.48 -1.55 -1.10
CA LEU A 55 3.38 -0.40 -1.16
C LEU A 55 3.32 0.24 -2.56
N ARG A 56 3.00 1.54 -2.60
CA ARG A 56 2.99 2.34 -3.83
C ARG A 56 3.78 3.62 -3.60
N ILE A 57 4.65 3.97 -4.54
CA ILE A 57 5.61 5.07 -4.42
C ILE A 57 5.36 6.04 -5.56
N LEU A 58 5.34 7.34 -5.26
CA LEU A 58 5.19 8.38 -6.27
C LEU A 58 6.51 8.52 -7.05
N ALA A 59 6.46 8.51 -8.38
CA ALA A 59 7.64 8.57 -9.23
C ALA A 59 8.34 9.95 -9.21
N ASP A 60 7.64 11.00 -8.80
CA ASP A 60 8.16 12.38 -8.70
C ASP A 60 8.78 12.72 -7.34
N VAL A 61 8.84 11.76 -6.41
CA VAL A 61 9.81 11.81 -5.30
C VAL A 61 11.23 11.75 -5.88
N PRO A 62 12.29 12.16 -5.17
CA PRO A 62 13.66 12.03 -5.65
C PRO A 62 14.14 10.56 -5.67
N PHE A 63 13.48 9.70 -6.46
CA PHE A 63 13.70 8.27 -6.57
C PHE A 63 14.83 7.98 -7.56
N THR A 64 15.98 7.55 -7.04
CA THR A 64 17.19 7.32 -7.84
C THR A 64 17.40 5.86 -8.22
N LEU A 65 16.57 4.95 -7.69
CA LEU A 65 16.67 3.52 -7.92
C LEU A 65 16.08 3.13 -9.27
N THR A 66 16.77 2.24 -9.98
CA THR A 66 16.19 1.53 -11.14
C THR A 66 15.68 0.18 -10.66
N LEU A 67 14.40 0.09 -10.34
CA LEU A 67 13.76 -1.16 -9.93
C LEU A 67 13.42 -2.03 -11.16
N PRO A 68 13.61 -3.36 -11.09
CA PRO A 68 13.16 -4.28 -12.13
C PRO A 68 11.67 -4.14 -12.44
N GLN A 69 11.31 -4.24 -13.72
CA GLN A 69 9.92 -4.29 -14.17
C GLN A 69 9.25 -5.61 -13.76
N ALA A 70 8.09 -5.54 -13.09
CA ALA A 70 7.24 -6.70 -12.91
C ALA A 70 6.55 -7.06 -14.24
N THR A 71 6.46 -8.35 -14.53
CA THR A 71 5.94 -8.88 -15.80
C THR A 71 4.89 -9.96 -15.54
N ASN A 72 4.00 -10.16 -16.50
CA ASN A 72 2.98 -11.20 -16.40
C ASN A 72 3.59 -12.58 -16.66
N GLY A 73 4.29 -13.10 -15.64
CA GLY A 73 5.06 -14.32 -15.73
C GLY A 73 6.44 -14.09 -16.33
N SER A 74 7.31 -15.10 -16.26
CA SER A 74 8.69 -14.99 -16.75
C SER A 74 8.73 -14.67 -18.24
N GLY A 75 9.31 -13.53 -18.60
CA GLY A 75 9.39 -13.06 -19.99
C GLY A 75 8.07 -12.55 -20.58
N GLY A 76 7.03 -12.41 -19.75
CA GLY A 76 5.75 -11.83 -20.14
C GLY A 76 5.82 -10.31 -20.34
N PRO A 77 4.72 -9.69 -20.82
CA PRO A 77 4.65 -8.24 -20.96
C PRO A 77 4.79 -7.55 -19.59
N PRO A 78 5.40 -6.35 -19.55
CA PRO A 78 5.32 -5.44 -18.41
C PRO A 78 3.90 -5.27 -17.88
N MET A 79 3.78 -5.23 -16.55
CA MET A 79 2.51 -4.98 -15.87
C MET A 79 2.42 -3.54 -15.37
N THR A 80 1.23 -2.96 -15.48
CA THR A 80 0.85 -1.70 -14.87
C THR A 80 -0.46 -1.88 -14.13
N GLU A 81 -0.76 -0.95 -13.23
CA GLU A 81 -1.96 -0.98 -12.41
C GLU A 81 -2.61 0.40 -12.40
N CYS A 82 -3.94 0.41 -12.45
CA CYS A 82 -4.79 1.50 -11.99
C CYS A 82 -5.44 1.08 -10.68
N LEU A 83 -5.27 1.90 -9.64
CA LEU A 83 -5.95 1.72 -8.36
C LEU A 83 -6.94 2.86 -8.14
N GLN A 84 -8.10 2.53 -7.59
CA GLN A 84 -9.09 3.50 -7.12
C GLN A 84 -8.93 3.70 -5.60
N PHE A 85 -8.86 4.96 -5.19
CA PHE A 85 -8.98 5.39 -3.81
C PHE A 85 -10.37 6.00 -3.58
N ALA A 86 -10.65 6.42 -2.35
CA ALA A 86 -11.95 7.02 -2.00
C ALA A 86 -12.14 8.41 -2.64
N ASP A 87 -11.05 9.13 -2.85
CA ASP A 87 -10.96 10.51 -3.34
C ASP A 87 -10.45 10.62 -4.78
N GLY A 88 -9.72 9.62 -5.26
CA GLY A 88 -9.22 9.62 -6.62
C GLY A 88 -8.71 8.28 -7.12
N SER A 89 -7.68 8.35 -7.94
CA SER A 89 -7.15 7.24 -8.70
C SER A 89 -5.67 7.44 -8.98
N SER A 90 -4.91 6.37 -8.90
CA SER A 90 -3.50 6.38 -9.24
C SER A 90 -3.19 5.31 -10.29
N TYR A 91 -2.28 5.65 -11.19
CA TYR A 91 -1.80 4.75 -12.23
C TYR A 91 -0.28 4.74 -12.25
N GLY A 92 0.28 3.56 -12.48
CA GLY A 92 1.72 3.37 -12.45
C GLY A 92 2.17 2.02 -12.97
N SER A 93 3.48 1.89 -13.17
CA SER A 93 4.09 0.61 -13.48
C SER A 93 4.27 -0.25 -12.24
N LEU A 94 4.21 -1.56 -12.41
CA LEU A 94 4.55 -2.50 -11.35
C LEU A 94 6.04 -2.82 -11.41
N ARG A 95 6.72 -2.69 -10.28
CA ARG A 95 8.15 -2.92 -10.10
C ARG A 95 8.39 -3.99 -9.05
N VAL A 96 9.58 -4.56 -9.02
CA VAL A 96 9.99 -5.51 -7.98
C VAL A 96 11.01 -4.84 -7.07
N ALA A 97 10.81 -4.93 -5.75
CA ALA A 97 11.71 -4.36 -4.75
C ALA A 97 11.85 -5.26 -3.53
N ASP A 98 12.96 -5.10 -2.81
CA ASP A 98 13.04 -5.50 -1.41
C ASP A 98 12.76 -4.25 -0.56
N ILE A 99 12.10 -4.43 0.59
CA ILE A 99 11.78 -3.34 1.51
C ILE A 99 12.25 -3.63 2.92
N THR A 100 12.61 -2.58 3.65
CA THR A 100 12.85 -2.61 5.09
C THR A 100 12.19 -1.41 5.73
N LEU A 101 11.48 -1.65 6.83
CA LEU A 101 11.01 -0.59 7.71
C LEU A 101 12.12 -0.33 8.76
N PRO A 102 12.82 0.81 8.68
CA PRO A 102 14.13 0.96 9.32
C PRO A 102 14.06 1.03 10.86
N GLY A 103 12.96 1.49 11.44
CA GLY A 103 12.78 1.53 12.89
C GLY A 103 12.52 0.16 13.49
N SER A 104 11.62 -0.60 12.87
CA SER A 104 11.26 -1.96 13.30
C SER A 104 12.30 -3.01 12.90
N GLY A 105 12.95 -2.83 11.74
CA GLY A 105 13.78 -3.84 11.10
C GLY A 105 12.97 -4.89 10.33
N GLU A 106 11.65 -4.74 10.22
CA GLU A 106 10.83 -5.66 9.42
C GLU A 106 11.17 -5.54 7.94
N HIS A 107 11.26 -6.70 7.29
CA HIS A 107 11.78 -6.83 5.94
C HIS A 107 10.97 -7.84 5.13
N ALA A 108 10.73 -7.49 3.87
CA ALA A 108 10.18 -8.37 2.87
C ALA A 108 10.98 -8.23 1.56
N ALA A 109 11.19 -9.35 0.86
CA ALA A 109 11.93 -9.39 -0.39
C ALA A 109 11.04 -9.74 -1.59
N ASN A 110 11.45 -9.29 -2.77
CA ASN A 110 10.79 -9.56 -4.07
C ASN A 110 9.30 -9.15 -4.10
N LEU A 111 8.96 -8.03 -3.48
CA LEU A 111 7.60 -7.49 -3.50
C LEU A 111 7.33 -6.82 -4.82
N ILE A 112 6.11 -7.03 -5.33
CA ILE A 112 5.56 -6.17 -6.37
C ILE A 112 5.12 -4.88 -5.71
N VAL A 113 5.63 -3.76 -6.19
CA VAL A 113 5.29 -2.40 -5.72
C VAL A 113 4.82 -1.58 -6.92
N GLN A 114 3.93 -0.63 -6.69
CA GLN A 114 3.50 0.28 -7.77
C GLN A 114 4.36 1.55 -7.76
N LEU A 115 4.91 1.92 -8.91
CA LEU A 115 5.53 3.22 -9.14
C LEU A 115 4.50 4.14 -9.81
N ILE A 116 3.76 4.89 -9.00
CA ILE A 116 2.67 5.77 -9.42
C ILE A 116 3.25 6.96 -10.19
N GLY A 117 2.60 7.35 -11.29
CA GLY A 117 3.04 8.48 -12.10
C GLY A 117 4.29 8.21 -12.93
N ASP A 118 4.69 6.94 -13.09
CA ASP A 118 5.81 6.55 -13.95
C ASP A 118 5.58 7.01 -15.40
N SER A 119 6.31 8.05 -15.81
CA SER A 119 6.24 8.63 -17.15
C SER A 119 6.51 7.65 -18.30
N THR A 120 7.16 6.51 -18.01
CA THR A 120 7.37 5.43 -18.98
C THR A 120 6.04 4.81 -19.41
N TYR A 121 5.05 4.76 -18.51
CA TYR A 121 3.72 4.23 -18.78
C TYR A 121 2.71 5.32 -18.46
N PRO A 122 2.26 6.11 -19.45
CA PRO A 122 1.28 7.15 -19.21
C PRO A 122 -0.08 6.56 -18.84
N VAL A 123 -0.89 7.37 -18.15
CA VAL A 123 -2.24 7.00 -17.70
C VAL A 123 -3.11 6.53 -18.88
N PRO A 124 -3.80 5.38 -18.77
CA PRO A 124 -4.74 4.91 -19.76
C PRO A 124 -5.88 5.90 -19.94
N THR A 125 -6.09 6.36 -21.16
CA THR A 125 -7.20 7.26 -21.51
C THR A 125 -8.41 6.52 -22.10
N GLY A 126 -8.31 5.20 -22.27
CA GLY A 126 -9.35 4.38 -22.91
C GLY A 126 -9.44 4.54 -24.43
N THR A 127 -8.46 5.20 -25.06
CA THR A 127 -8.43 5.45 -26.52
C THR A 127 -7.71 4.34 -27.29
N ILE A 128 -7.00 3.44 -26.60
CA ILE A 128 -6.34 2.27 -27.17
C ILE A 128 -7.31 1.09 -27.14
N THR A 129 -7.40 0.33 -28.25
CA THR A 129 -8.31 -0.82 -28.34
C THR A 129 -7.94 -1.89 -27.32
N GLY A 130 -8.89 -2.25 -26.45
CA GLY A 130 -8.71 -3.28 -25.42
C GLY A 130 -8.09 -2.78 -24.11
N GLN A 131 -7.85 -1.47 -23.97
CA GLN A 131 -7.42 -0.85 -22.73
C GLN A 131 -8.57 -0.05 -22.13
N SER A 132 -9.00 -0.39 -20.91
CA SER A 132 -9.93 0.46 -20.18
C SER A 132 -9.21 1.72 -19.65
N ALA A 133 -9.98 2.78 -19.42
CA ALA A 133 -9.44 3.98 -18.77
C ALA A 133 -9.16 3.70 -17.29
N CYS A 134 -8.31 4.53 -16.68
CA CYS A 134 -8.22 4.66 -15.22
C CYS A 134 -9.09 5.85 -14.79
N PRO A 135 -10.37 5.64 -14.44
CA PRO A 135 -11.28 6.73 -14.09
C PRO A 135 -10.94 7.31 -12.72
N GLY A 136 -11.48 8.49 -12.42
CA GLY A 136 -11.27 9.18 -11.13
C GLY A 136 -10.44 10.45 -11.28
N ILE A 137 -10.37 11.23 -10.19
CA ILE A 137 -9.42 12.35 -10.11
C ILE A 137 -8.02 11.74 -10.04
N THR A 138 -7.11 12.17 -10.91
CA THR A 138 -5.78 11.58 -10.98
C THR A 138 -4.87 12.11 -9.87
N GLU A 139 -4.30 11.20 -9.10
CA GLU A 139 -3.39 11.47 -7.98
C GLU A 139 -2.05 10.78 -8.27
N ASN A 140 -1.35 11.26 -9.31
CA ASN A 140 -0.12 10.65 -9.82
C ASN A 140 1.16 11.44 -9.51
N THR A 141 1.07 12.42 -8.61
CA THR A 141 2.19 13.27 -8.20
C THR A 141 2.13 13.46 -6.70
N VAL A 142 3.26 13.71 -6.04
CA VAL A 142 3.30 14.05 -4.60
C VAL A 142 2.34 15.20 -4.30
N GLN A 143 2.28 16.20 -5.18
CA GLN A 143 1.40 17.37 -5.00
C GLN A 143 -0.09 17.01 -5.01
N ALA A 144 -0.51 16.08 -5.88
CA ALA A 144 -1.91 15.66 -5.98
C ALA A 144 -2.26 14.62 -4.91
N PHE A 145 -1.33 13.71 -4.60
CA PHE A 145 -1.54 12.61 -3.67
C PHE A 145 -1.40 13.05 -2.20
N GLY A 146 -0.51 13.99 -1.90
CA GLY A 146 -0.28 14.49 -0.55
C GLY A 146 0.77 13.72 0.27
N ALA A 147 1.34 12.65 -0.28
CA ALA A 147 2.38 11.84 0.32
C ALA A 147 3.45 11.45 -0.72
N ASN A 148 4.61 10.97 -0.25
CA ASN A 148 5.66 10.42 -1.12
C ASN A 148 5.32 8.99 -1.60
N GLY A 149 4.28 8.40 -1.04
CA GLY A 149 3.77 7.08 -1.35
C GLY A 149 2.81 6.64 -0.27
N ILE A 150 2.39 5.39 -0.35
CA ILE A 150 1.44 4.77 0.57
C ILE A 150 1.90 3.35 0.90
N LEU A 151 1.83 3.01 2.19
CA LEU A 151 2.01 1.69 2.74
C LEU A 151 0.61 1.20 3.17
N GLY A 152 -0.05 0.51 2.25
CA GLY A 152 -1.35 -0.13 2.49
C GLY A 152 -1.20 -1.34 3.40
N VAL A 153 -1.75 -1.26 4.60
CA VAL A 153 -1.72 -2.28 5.67
C VAL A 153 -3.11 -2.79 6.02
N GLY A 154 -4.05 -2.69 5.09
CA GLY A 154 -5.40 -3.26 5.22
C GLY A 154 -5.42 -4.78 5.40
N PRO A 155 -6.60 -5.38 5.61
CA PRO A 155 -6.72 -6.77 6.07
C PRO A 155 -6.38 -7.81 5.00
N PHE A 156 -6.31 -7.43 3.73
CA PHE A 156 -6.12 -8.37 2.62
C PHE A 156 -4.64 -8.61 2.29
N ALA A 157 -4.33 -9.82 1.85
CA ALA A 157 -2.97 -10.19 1.44
C ALA A 157 -2.61 -9.63 0.05
N GLN A 158 -3.59 -9.42 -0.81
CA GLN A 158 -3.45 -8.80 -2.13
C GLN A 158 -4.51 -7.72 -2.29
N ASP A 159 -4.23 -6.71 -3.10
CA ASP A 159 -5.12 -5.57 -3.34
C ASP A 159 -6.44 -5.91 -4.06
N CYS A 160 -6.45 -6.95 -4.90
CA CYS A 160 -7.64 -7.37 -5.65
C CYS A 160 -8.10 -8.81 -5.32
N GLY A 161 -7.18 -9.65 -4.86
CA GLY A 161 -7.43 -11.05 -4.53
C GLY A 161 -7.98 -11.86 -5.71
N GLY A 162 -8.93 -12.75 -5.42
CA GLY A 162 -9.51 -13.67 -6.40
C GLY A 162 -10.22 -12.96 -7.57
N GLY A 163 -10.68 -11.72 -7.37
CA GLY A 163 -11.38 -10.93 -8.39
C GLY A 163 -10.56 -10.66 -9.64
N CYS A 164 -9.24 -10.48 -9.51
CA CYS A 164 -8.32 -10.24 -10.63
C CYS A 164 -7.59 -11.49 -11.14
N ALA A 165 -7.68 -12.62 -10.43
CA ALA A 165 -6.86 -13.79 -10.72
C ALA A 165 -7.25 -14.51 -12.02
N ALA A 166 -8.55 -14.71 -12.25
CA ALA A 166 -9.05 -15.38 -13.45
C ALA A 166 -10.45 -14.93 -13.92
N PRO A 167 -10.85 -13.66 -13.79
CA PRO A 167 -12.10 -13.20 -14.38
C PRO A 167 -12.05 -13.33 -15.92
N ASN A 168 -13.21 -13.55 -16.54
CA ASN A 168 -13.34 -13.64 -17.99
C ASN A 168 -14.62 -12.89 -18.42
N PRO A 169 -14.50 -11.68 -19.01
CA PRO A 169 -13.25 -10.98 -19.36
C PRO A 169 -12.45 -10.49 -18.14
N PRO A 170 -11.17 -10.09 -18.31
CA PRO A 170 -10.40 -9.38 -17.29
C PRO A 170 -11.16 -8.19 -16.70
N LEU A 171 -10.93 -7.88 -15.42
CA LEU A 171 -11.53 -6.70 -14.81
C LEU A 171 -11.00 -5.45 -15.52
N ALA A 172 -11.94 -4.70 -16.10
CA ALA A 172 -11.67 -3.44 -16.76
C ALA A 172 -11.05 -2.46 -15.76
N GLY A 173 -9.93 -1.85 -16.12
CA GLY A 173 -9.44 -0.69 -15.40
C GLY A 173 -8.63 -1.00 -14.13
N VAL A 174 -8.14 -2.23 -13.96
CA VAL A 174 -7.39 -2.64 -12.76
C VAL A 174 -5.94 -2.97 -13.10
N TYR A 175 -5.70 -4.15 -13.68
CA TYR A 175 -4.38 -4.57 -14.15
C TYR A 175 -4.29 -4.54 -15.66
N TYR A 176 -3.12 -4.18 -16.17
CA TYR A 176 -2.86 -4.17 -17.61
C TYR A 176 -1.56 -4.89 -17.95
N ASN A 177 -1.56 -5.54 -19.11
CA ASN A 177 -0.37 -6.05 -19.76
C ASN A 177 0.04 -5.09 -20.88
N CYS A 178 1.22 -4.51 -20.78
CA CYS A 178 1.75 -3.54 -21.73
C CYS A 178 2.78 -4.19 -22.66
N ALA A 179 2.42 -4.49 -23.90
CA ALA A 179 3.37 -4.95 -24.93
C ALA A 179 4.40 -3.87 -25.27
N SER A 180 4.02 -2.61 -25.09
CA SER A 180 4.91 -1.46 -25.11
C SER A 180 4.38 -0.39 -24.13
N PRO A 181 5.20 0.62 -23.76
CA PRO A 181 4.77 1.82 -23.04
C PRO A 181 3.42 2.43 -23.44
N SER A 182 3.06 2.35 -24.72
CA SER A 182 1.84 2.95 -25.29
C SER A 182 0.87 1.91 -25.83
N THR A 183 1.03 0.64 -25.48
CA THR A 183 0.15 -0.44 -25.96
C THR A 183 -0.08 -1.43 -24.84
N CYS A 184 -1.13 -1.17 -24.06
CA CYS A 184 -1.57 -2.07 -23.01
C CYS A 184 -3.00 -2.54 -23.24
N VAL A 185 -3.36 -3.65 -22.61
CA VAL A 185 -4.71 -4.20 -22.59
C VAL A 185 -5.06 -4.65 -21.17
N ASP A 186 -6.33 -4.64 -20.83
CA ASP A 186 -6.81 -5.17 -19.54
C ASP A 186 -6.36 -6.64 -19.39
N ALA A 187 -5.91 -7.01 -18.19
CA ALA A 187 -5.31 -8.30 -17.96
C ALA A 187 -5.66 -8.87 -16.58
N ASN A 188 -5.63 -10.21 -16.50
CA ASN A 188 -5.66 -10.90 -15.22
C ASN A 188 -4.27 -10.85 -14.56
N ALA A 189 -4.27 -10.71 -13.24
CA ALA A 189 -3.09 -10.81 -12.40
C ALA A 189 -3.33 -11.95 -11.39
N SER A 190 -2.55 -13.03 -11.49
CA SER A 190 -2.55 -14.07 -10.47
C SER A 190 -2.21 -13.50 -9.09
N LEU A 191 -2.52 -14.20 -8.00
CA LEU A 191 -2.27 -13.70 -6.64
C LEU A 191 -0.80 -13.29 -6.41
N ALA A 192 0.16 -13.98 -7.04
CA ALA A 192 1.59 -13.66 -6.94
C ALA A 192 2.03 -12.47 -7.81
N GLN A 193 1.16 -11.99 -8.69
CA GLN A 193 1.40 -10.86 -9.60
C GLN A 193 0.70 -9.57 -9.14
N GLN A 194 -0.13 -9.65 -8.11
CA GLN A 194 -0.82 -8.50 -7.53
C GLN A 194 0.07 -7.78 -6.52
N VAL A 195 -0.21 -6.51 -6.21
CA VAL A 195 0.52 -5.78 -5.17
C VAL A 195 0.13 -6.39 -3.80
N PRO A 196 1.07 -7.00 -3.06
CA PRO A 196 0.76 -7.67 -1.81
C PRO A 196 0.78 -6.69 -0.64
N ASN A 197 0.01 -6.94 0.41
CA ASN A 197 0.23 -6.28 1.70
C ASN A 197 1.62 -6.69 2.23
N PRO A 198 2.58 -5.76 2.38
CA PRO A 198 3.93 -6.12 2.78
C PRO A 198 4.02 -6.81 4.14
N VAL A 199 3.10 -6.53 5.05
CA VAL A 199 3.06 -7.14 6.40
C VAL A 199 2.96 -8.65 6.30
N THR A 200 2.18 -9.17 5.35
CA THR A 200 1.98 -10.62 5.18
C THR A 200 3.24 -11.36 4.73
N LEU A 201 4.26 -10.63 4.27
CA LEU A 201 5.51 -11.15 3.72
C LEU A 201 6.69 -11.02 4.69
N PHE A 202 6.49 -10.42 5.86
CA PHE A 202 7.50 -10.41 6.91
C PHE A 202 7.76 -11.81 7.46
N ALA A 203 8.99 -12.05 7.91
CA ALA A 203 9.42 -13.35 8.43
C ALA A 203 8.79 -13.66 9.79
N THR A 204 8.56 -12.63 10.60
CA THR A 204 7.82 -12.66 11.87
C THR A 204 6.83 -11.50 11.89
N ASP A 205 5.97 -11.42 12.91
CA ASP A 205 5.12 -10.24 13.14
C ASP A 205 4.22 -9.87 11.93
N ASN A 206 3.81 -10.89 11.18
CA ASN A 206 3.17 -10.79 9.86
C ASN A 206 1.65 -11.01 9.88
N ASN A 207 1.04 -11.01 11.06
CA ASN A 207 -0.37 -11.36 11.27
C ASN A 207 -1.25 -10.14 11.62
N GLY A 208 -0.77 -8.92 11.39
CA GLY A 208 -1.54 -7.69 11.56
C GLY A 208 -0.68 -6.52 12.02
N VAL A 209 -1.34 -5.39 12.27
CA VAL A 209 -0.71 -4.14 12.73
C VAL A 209 -1.49 -3.53 13.89
N ILE A 210 -0.79 -2.75 14.73
CA ILE A 210 -1.39 -1.86 15.72
C ILE A 210 -0.93 -0.44 15.40
N VAL A 211 -1.87 0.47 15.22
CA VAL A 211 -1.61 1.91 15.09
C VAL A 211 -1.82 2.56 16.46
N GLU A 212 -0.74 3.07 17.05
CA GLU A 212 -0.77 3.72 18.36
C GLU A 212 -0.38 5.18 18.25
N LEU A 213 -1.29 6.09 18.60
CA LEU A 213 -1.04 7.52 18.63
C LEU A 213 -1.17 8.08 20.05
N PRO A 214 -0.41 9.11 20.42
CA PRO A 214 -0.58 9.78 21.71
C PRO A 214 -1.87 10.57 21.77
N ALA A 215 -2.37 10.78 22.98
CA ALA A 215 -3.44 11.72 23.21
C ALA A 215 -2.96 13.14 22.86
N VAL A 216 -3.69 13.83 22.00
CA VAL A 216 -3.45 15.23 21.64
C VAL A 216 -4.37 16.12 22.47
N GLY A 217 -3.80 17.12 23.14
CA GLY A 217 -4.57 18.08 23.95
C GLY A 217 -5.45 18.98 23.08
N SER A 218 -6.42 19.67 23.70
CA SER A 218 -7.39 20.53 23.00
C SER A 218 -6.78 21.71 22.22
N ALA A 219 -5.54 22.09 22.52
CA ALA A 219 -4.81 23.12 21.78
C ALA A 219 -4.27 22.60 20.42
N GLY A 220 -4.37 21.29 20.17
CA GLY A 220 -3.75 20.64 19.02
C GLY A 220 -2.24 20.48 19.18
N THR A 221 -1.62 19.84 18.19
CA THR A 221 -0.18 19.79 17.99
C THR A 221 0.10 19.85 16.50
N THR A 222 1.23 20.41 16.10
CA THR A 222 1.67 20.40 14.70
C THR A 222 2.18 19.02 14.27
N THR A 223 2.71 18.27 15.23
CA THR A 223 3.30 16.95 15.01
C THR A 223 2.94 16.05 16.19
N ALA A 224 2.53 14.81 15.91
CA ALA A 224 2.41 13.75 16.90
C ALA A 224 3.28 12.56 16.49
N THR A 225 4.02 11.99 17.43
CA THR A 225 4.81 10.78 17.19
C THR A 225 4.18 9.63 17.93
N GLY A 226 3.82 8.60 17.18
CA GLY A 226 3.25 7.35 17.65
C GLY A 226 4.07 6.15 17.19
N SER A 227 3.40 5.01 17.06
CA SER A 227 4.02 3.76 16.65
C SER A 227 3.11 2.96 15.74
N LEU A 228 3.72 2.37 14.72
CA LEU A 228 3.13 1.30 13.94
C LEU A 228 3.80 0.00 14.40
N VAL A 229 3.05 -0.84 15.12
CA VAL A 229 3.55 -2.10 15.68
C VAL A 229 3.13 -3.24 14.78
N PHE A 230 4.10 -4.04 14.32
CA PHE A 230 3.83 -5.23 13.53
C PHE A 230 3.57 -6.44 14.41
N GLY A 231 2.67 -7.29 13.95
CA GLY A 231 2.23 -8.49 14.63
C GLY A 231 1.19 -8.22 15.72
N ILE A 232 0.33 -9.20 15.93
CA ILE A 232 -0.71 -9.19 16.96
C ILE A 232 -0.51 -10.43 17.84
N GLY A 233 -0.19 -10.24 19.10
CA GLY A 233 0.09 -11.32 20.05
C GLY A 233 1.36 -12.13 19.77
N THR A 234 2.25 -11.61 18.94
CA THR A 234 3.52 -12.27 18.55
C THR A 234 4.69 -11.91 19.48
N ARG A 235 4.56 -10.82 20.23
CA ARG A 235 5.57 -10.24 21.13
C ARG A 235 4.92 -9.82 22.45
N THR A 236 5.75 -9.44 23.42
CA THR A 236 5.27 -8.99 24.74
C THR A 236 4.65 -7.58 24.73
N ASN A 237 5.00 -6.75 23.73
CA ASN A 237 4.51 -5.38 23.57
C ASN A 237 3.19 -5.26 22.77
N ASN A 238 2.71 -6.35 22.15
CA ASN A 238 1.52 -6.34 21.28
C ASN A 238 0.51 -7.45 21.65
N ALA A 239 0.49 -7.88 22.91
CA ALA A 239 -0.45 -8.91 23.38
C ALA A 239 -1.91 -8.40 23.34
N LEU A 240 -2.82 -9.23 22.82
CA LEU A 240 -4.26 -8.90 22.72
C LEU A 240 -4.96 -8.71 24.07
N GLY A 241 -4.46 -9.34 25.14
CA GLY A 241 -5.06 -9.28 26.47
C GLY A 241 -6.56 -9.65 26.45
N MET A 242 -7.41 -8.71 26.86
CA MET A 242 -8.88 -8.86 26.92
C MET A 242 -9.60 -8.16 25.76
N ALA A 243 -8.91 -7.90 24.65
CA ALA A 243 -9.49 -7.23 23.48
C ALA A 243 -10.68 -8.02 22.92
N THR A 244 -11.69 -7.30 22.41
CA THR A 244 -12.79 -7.89 21.65
C THR A 244 -12.41 -7.92 20.18
N VAL A 245 -12.39 -9.11 19.58
CA VAL A 245 -12.15 -9.27 18.16
C VAL A 245 -13.46 -9.01 17.41
N LEU A 246 -13.44 -8.05 16.50
CA LEU A 246 -14.56 -7.78 15.61
C LEU A 246 -14.30 -8.53 14.29
N PRO A 247 -15.10 -9.54 13.93
CA PRO A 247 -14.88 -10.28 12.71
C PRO A 247 -15.29 -9.44 11.49
N GLU A 248 -14.38 -9.33 10.54
CA GLU A 248 -14.62 -8.74 9.23
C GLU A 248 -15.21 -9.75 8.25
N ASP A 249 -15.96 -9.28 7.26
CA ASP A 249 -16.29 -10.08 6.09
C ASP A 249 -15.02 -10.39 5.28
N PRO A 250 -14.72 -11.66 4.97
CA PRO A 250 -13.46 -12.03 4.33
C PRO A 250 -13.35 -11.58 2.87
N ASN A 251 -14.41 -11.06 2.25
CA ASN A 251 -14.39 -10.55 0.88
C ASN A 251 -14.41 -9.03 0.82
N SER A 252 -15.08 -8.36 1.77
CA SER A 252 -15.22 -6.90 1.78
C SER A 252 -14.37 -6.20 2.84
N GLY A 253 -13.90 -6.91 3.87
CA GLY A 253 -13.15 -6.33 4.99
C GLY A 253 -14.04 -5.52 5.94
N PHE A 254 -15.37 -5.56 5.76
CA PHE A 254 -16.29 -4.75 6.55
C PHE A 254 -16.69 -5.46 7.84
N ILE A 255 -16.87 -4.68 8.88
CA ILE A 255 -17.40 -5.12 10.16
C ILE A 255 -18.91 -4.87 10.15
N THR A 256 -19.69 -5.86 10.59
CA THR A 256 -21.14 -5.67 10.79
C THR A 256 -21.42 -5.20 12.21
N ALA A 257 -21.88 -3.96 12.36
CA ALA A 257 -22.36 -3.42 13.63
C ALA A 257 -23.88 -3.53 13.75
N THR A 258 -24.41 -3.83 14.94
CA THR A 258 -25.86 -3.81 15.21
C THR A 258 -26.21 -2.69 16.17
N TYR A 259 -27.04 -1.75 15.72
CA TYR A 259 -27.56 -0.67 16.56
C TYR A 259 -29.09 -0.71 16.59
N LYS A 260 -29.65 -0.80 17.80
CA LYS A 260 -31.11 -0.88 18.05
C LYS A 260 -31.83 -1.97 17.24
N GLY A 261 -31.17 -3.10 17.02
CA GLY A 261 -31.71 -4.23 16.26
C GLY A 261 -31.55 -4.10 14.73
N THR A 262 -30.97 -3.01 14.23
CA THR A 262 -30.63 -2.83 12.82
C THR A 262 -29.16 -3.15 12.58
N ALA A 263 -28.89 -4.04 11.63
CA ALA A 263 -27.54 -4.35 11.20
C ALA A 263 -27.04 -3.33 10.15
N TYR A 264 -25.79 -2.89 10.31
CA TYR A 264 -25.05 -2.01 9.42
C TYR A 264 -23.82 -2.80 8.96
N ALA A 265 -23.83 -3.25 7.71
CA ALA A 265 -22.87 -4.23 7.17
C ALA A 265 -21.68 -3.61 6.39
N ALA A 266 -21.51 -2.29 6.49
CA ALA A 266 -20.45 -1.53 5.82
C ALA A 266 -19.75 -0.60 6.83
N GLY A 267 -19.39 -1.18 7.98
CA GLY A 267 -18.63 -0.51 9.03
C GLY A 267 -17.17 -0.92 9.01
#